data_AF-A0A3C0PFR9-F1
#
_entry.id   AF-A0A3C0PFR9-F1
#
_cell.length_a   1.000
_cell.length_b   1.000
_cell.length_c   1.000
_cell.angle_alpha   90.00
_cell.angle_beta   90.00
_cell.angle_gamma   90.00
#
_symmetry.space_group_name_H-M   'P 1'
#
loop_
_entity.id
_entity.type
_entity.pdbx_description
1 polymer ?
#
loop_
_entity_poly.entity_id
_entity_poly.type
_entity_poly.pdbx_seq_one_letter_code
_entity_poly.pdbx_strand_id
1 'polypeptide(L)'
;MDCNGSVFTKNNLHCFLPAIVFLSLFSSQTFAKPAYPWPMDRTQPDGSRITVLLRGNENFHYTMSADGYLLLLDSTGVLYYANENAAMSAYKAHNVN
;
A
#
# COMPACT_ATOMS: atom_id res chain seq x y z
N MET A 1 1.02 -23.73 70.37
CA MET A 1 -0.12 -23.26 69.57
C MET A 1 0.10 -21.78 69.24
N ASP A 2 -0.02 -21.22 68.04
CA ASP A 2 -0.04 -21.73 66.66
C ASP A 2 0.05 -20.52 65.68
N CYS A 3 0.47 -20.60 64.40
CA CYS A 3 0.94 -21.75 63.60
C CYS A 3 1.94 -21.32 62.49
N ASN A 4 2.73 -22.28 62.00
CA ASN A 4 3.20 -22.48 60.60
C ASN A 4 3.28 -21.27 59.64
N GLY A 5 4.47 -20.66 59.50
CA GLY A 5 4.80 -19.71 58.43
C GLY A 5 5.31 -20.40 57.16
N SER A 6 4.42 -21.02 56.37
CA SER A 6 4.78 -21.57 55.06
C SER A 6 4.73 -20.47 53.98
N VAL A 7 5.89 -20.11 53.43
CA VAL A 7 6.02 -19.15 52.32
C VAL A 7 5.35 -19.73 51.08
N PHE A 8 4.11 -19.31 50.81
CA PHE A 8 3.33 -19.79 49.68
C PHE A 8 3.75 -19.07 48.40
N THR A 9 4.84 -19.52 47.77
CA THR A 9 5.23 -19.12 46.40
C THR A 9 4.16 -19.58 45.40
N LYS A 10 3.11 -18.76 45.26
CA LYS A 10 2.01 -19.00 44.34
C LYS A 10 2.46 -18.66 42.93
N ASN A 11 2.47 -19.65 42.02
CA ASN A 11 2.91 -19.47 40.64
C ASN A 11 2.24 -18.24 39.99
N ASN A 12 3.05 -17.27 39.57
CA ASN A 12 2.59 -15.96 39.04
C ASN A 12 1.86 -16.05 37.68
N LEU A 13 1.67 -17.26 37.14
CA LEU A 13 1.13 -17.52 35.81
C LEU A 13 -0.34 -17.07 35.63
N HIS A 14 -1.12 -17.09 36.72
CA HIS A 14 -2.53 -16.63 36.67
C HIS A 14 -2.70 -15.10 36.56
N CYS A 15 -1.66 -14.31 36.82
CA CYS A 15 -1.75 -12.85 36.76
C CYS A 15 -1.70 -12.30 35.31
N PHE A 16 -1.06 -13.04 34.38
CA PHE A 16 -0.86 -12.62 32.99
C PHE A 16 -1.99 -13.04 32.04
N LEU A 17 -2.74 -14.10 32.39
CA LEU A 17 -3.89 -14.58 31.61
C LEU A 17 -4.94 -13.51 31.23
N PRO A 18 -5.43 -12.65 32.15
CA PRO A 18 -6.41 -11.62 31.77
C PRO A 18 -5.84 -10.55 30.83
N ALA A 19 -4.55 -10.24 30.94
CA ALA A 19 -3.89 -9.27 30.06
C ALA A 19 -3.79 -9.77 28.60
N ILE A 20 -3.50 -11.06 28.41
CA ILE A 20 -3.45 -11.69 27.08
C ILE A 20 -4.84 -11.71 26.42
N VAL A 21 -5.88 -12.05 27.19
CA VAL A 21 -7.27 -12.02 26.70
C VAL A 21 -7.68 -10.59 26.32
N PHE A 22 -7.33 -9.58 27.12
CA PHE A 22 -7.64 -8.18 26.81
C PHE A 22 -6.94 -7.69 25.53
N LEU A 23 -5.69 -8.09 25.27
CA LEU A 23 -4.96 -7.71 24.05
C LEU A 23 -5.58 -8.29 22.76
N SER A 24 -6.12 -9.52 22.80
CA SER A 24 -6.70 -10.17 21.61
C SER A 24 -7.92 -9.45 21.02
N LEU A 25 -8.61 -8.65 21.82
CA LEU A 25 -9.81 -7.89 21.42
C LEU A 25 -9.51 -6.74 20.44
N PHE A 26 -8.25 -6.30 20.31
CA PHE A 26 -7.84 -5.19 19.45
C PHE A 26 -7.44 -5.60 18.02
N SER A 27 -7.80 -6.83 17.62
CA SER A 27 -7.48 -7.43 16.32
C SER A 27 -8.21 -6.74 15.14
N SER A 28 -7.72 -5.57 14.73
CA SER A 28 -8.26 -4.79 13.63
C SER A 28 -7.85 -5.38 12.27
N GLN A 29 -8.83 -5.68 11.42
CA GLN A 29 -8.56 -6.14 10.05
C GLN A 29 -8.30 -4.94 9.14
N THR A 30 -7.08 -4.83 8.63
CA THR A 30 -6.72 -3.82 7.61
C THR A 30 -6.87 -4.42 6.21
N PHE A 31 -7.75 -3.82 5.40
CA PHE A 31 -7.90 -4.16 3.99
C PHE A 31 -7.22 -3.09 3.14
N ALA A 32 -6.52 -3.50 2.07
CA ALA A 32 -5.94 -2.57 1.11
C ALA A 32 -7.05 -1.81 0.37
N LYS A 33 -6.91 -0.49 0.22
CA LYS A 33 -7.92 0.35 -0.42
C LYS A 33 -7.62 0.42 -1.92
N PRO A 34 -8.62 0.28 -2.81
CA PRO A 34 -8.39 0.47 -4.23
C PRO A 34 -7.94 1.90 -4.53
N ALA A 35 -7.04 2.03 -5.51
CA ALA A 35 -6.63 3.31 -6.08
C ALA A 35 -7.83 4.08 -6.67
N TYR A 36 -7.69 5.40 -6.80
CA TYR A 36 -8.71 6.28 -7.36
C TYR A 36 -9.06 5.85 -8.81
N PRO A 37 -10.33 5.48 -9.11
CA PRO A 37 -10.65 4.73 -10.32
C PRO A 37 -10.87 5.60 -11.57
N TRP A 38 -10.95 6.93 -11.42
CA TRP A 38 -11.28 7.85 -12.51
C TRP A 38 -10.01 8.43 -13.17
N PRO A 39 -10.08 8.84 -14.45
CA PRO A 39 -8.97 9.51 -15.10
C PRO A 39 -8.55 10.80 -14.38
N MET A 40 -7.25 11.06 -14.32
CA MET A 40 -6.67 12.25 -13.71
C MET A 40 -5.61 12.86 -14.63
N ASP A 41 -5.61 14.19 -14.76
CA ASP A 41 -4.59 14.89 -15.51
C ASP A 41 -3.29 14.99 -14.71
N ARG A 42 -2.19 14.56 -15.31
CA ARG A 42 -0.84 14.72 -14.77
C ARG A 42 -0.04 15.67 -15.66
N THR A 43 0.48 16.74 -15.06
CA THR A 43 1.47 17.61 -15.70
C THR A 43 2.83 16.94 -15.68
N GLN A 44 3.51 16.92 -16.83
CA GLN A 44 4.85 16.38 -17.01
C GLN A 44 5.92 17.47 -16.81
N PRO A 45 7.21 17.11 -16.65
CA PRO A 45 8.29 18.07 -16.41
C PRO A 45 8.46 19.17 -17.47
N ASP A 46 8.00 18.96 -18.71
CA ASP A 46 8.02 19.95 -19.80
C ASP A 46 6.75 20.83 -19.85
N GLY A 47 5.85 20.72 -18.87
CA GLY A 47 4.60 21.47 -18.80
C GLY A 47 3.46 20.88 -19.65
N SER A 48 3.72 19.85 -20.46
CA SER A 48 2.67 19.11 -21.16
C SER A 48 1.77 18.35 -20.17
N ARG A 49 0.53 18.03 -20.57
CA ARG A 49 -0.44 17.33 -19.72
C ARG A 49 -0.88 16.03 -20.40
N ILE A 50 -0.98 14.97 -19.61
CA ILE A 50 -1.48 13.66 -20.01
C ILE A 50 -2.58 13.21 -19.05
N THR A 51 -3.69 12.70 -19.58
CA THR A 51 -4.74 12.09 -18.77
C THR A 51 -4.38 10.62 -18.52
N VAL A 52 -4.28 10.24 -17.24
CA VAL A 52 -3.84 8.90 -16.81
C VAL A 52 -4.86 8.22 -15.89
N LEU A 53 -4.86 6.89 -15.86
CA LEU A 53 -5.59 6.09 -14.89
C LEU A 53 -4.61 5.40 -13.94
N LEU A 54 -4.89 5.45 -12.64
CA LEU A 54 -4.15 4.71 -11.62
C LEU A 54 -4.91 3.41 -11.31
N ARG A 55 -4.22 2.28 -11.36
CA ARG A 55 -4.79 0.95 -11.09
C ARG A 55 -4.01 0.28 -9.98
N GLY A 56 -4.69 -0.41 -9.07
CA GLY A 56 -4.07 -1.13 -7.95
C GLY A 56 -4.56 -0.67 -6.57
N ASN A 57 -3.68 -0.72 -5.58
CA ASN A 57 -3.89 -0.32 -4.19
C ASN A 57 -2.58 0.26 -3.59
N GLU A 58 -2.51 0.48 -2.26
CA GLU A 58 -1.32 1.04 -1.61
C GLU A 58 -0.07 0.14 -1.73
N ASN A 59 -0.23 -1.18 -1.83
CA ASN A 59 0.87 -2.13 -1.90
C ASN A 59 1.42 -2.33 -3.32
N PHE A 60 0.54 -2.23 -4.33
CA PHE A 60 0.93 -2.35 -5.73
C PHE A 60 0.02 -1.49 -6.60
N HIS A 61 0.63 -0.59 -7.39
CA HIS A 61 -0.09 0.20 -8.37
C HIS A 61 0.71 0.38 -9.67
N TYR A 62 0.00 0.63 -10.76
CA TYR A 62 0.55 0.96 -12.06
C TYR A 62 -0.28 2.07 -12.72
N THR A 63 0.37 2.84 -13.58
CA THR A 63 -0.25 3.96 -14.31
C THR A 63 -0.53 3.52 -15.74
N MET A 64 -1.67 3.92 -16.29
CA MET A 64 -2.05 3.70 -17.68
C MET A 64 -2.42 5.04 -18.35
N SER A 65 -2.28 5.12 -19.68
CA SER A 65 -2.89 6.18 -20.48
C SER A 65 -4.42 6.04 -20.46
N ALA A 66 -5.15 7.10 -20.81
CA ALA A 66 -6.58 7.07 -21.07
C ALA A 66 -6.99 5.94 -22.04
N ASP A 67 -6.11 5.63 -23.00
CA ASP A 67 -6.30 4.65 -24.09
C ASP A 67 -5.98 3.21 -23.67
N GLY A 68 -5.55 2.98 -22.43
CA GLY A 68 -5.28 1.64 -21.90
C GLY A 68 -3.85 1.11 -22.10
N TYR A 69 -2.89 1.92 -22.53
CA TYR A 69 -1.47 1.54 -22.56
C TYR A 69 -0.79 1.71 -21.19
N LEU A 70 0.09 0.79 -20.82
CA LEU A 70 0.90 0.88 -19.59
C LEU A 70 1.91 2.02 -19.71
N LEU A 71 2.04 2.83 -18.65
CA LEU A 71 3.01 3.92 -18.56
C LEU A 71 4.08 3.63 -17.50
N LEU A 72 5.33 3.91 -17.86
CA LEU A 72 6.49 3.80 -16.99
C LEU A 72 7.06 5.19 -16.71
N LEU A 73 7.53 5.39 -15.48
CA LEU A 73 8.10 6.66 -15.02
C LEU A 73 9.62 6.56 -15.05
N ASP A 74 10.26 7.48 -15.76
CA ASP A 74 11.72 7.63 -15.73
C ASP A 74 12.19 8.32 -14.43
N SER A 75 13.47 8.13 -14.12
CA SER A 75 14.25 8.86 -13.11
C SER A 75 14.05 10.39 -13.13
N THR A 76 13.80 10.98 -14.30
CA THR A 76 13.51 12.42 -14.46
C THR A 76 12.05 12.82 -14.19
N GLY A 77 11.16 11.85 -13.91
CA GLY A 77 9.74 12.08 -13.70
C GLY A 77 8.90 12.20 -14.99
N VAL A 78 9.47 11.93 -16.16
CA VAL A 78 8.76 11.84 -17.43
C VAL A 78 8.08 10.47 -17.57
N LEU A 79 6.86 10.44 -18.12
CA LEU A 79 6.16 9.19 -18.44
C LEU A 79 6.42 8.76 -19.89
N TYR A 80 6.69 7.48 -20.09
CA TYR A 80 6.84 6.82 -21.39
C TYR A 80 5.89 5.63 -21.50
N TYR A 81 5.51 5.27 -22.71
CA TYR A 81 4.79 4.01 -22.94
C TYR A 81 5.70 2.82 -22.65
N ALA A 82 5.15 1.75 -22.09
CA ALA A 82 5.85 0.47 -22.01
C ALA A 82 5.78 -0.27 -23.36
N ASN A 83 6.84 -1.03 -23.67
CA ASN A 83 6.87 -1.93 -24.81
C ASN A 83 6.27 -3.32 -24.47
N GLU A 84 6.27 -4.23 -25.45
CA GLU A 84 5.80 -5.61 -25.34
C GLU A 84 6.52 -6.46 -24.28
N ASN A 85 7.72 -6.05 -23.83
CA ASN A 85 8.46 -6.68 -22.74
C ASN A 85 8.22 -6.02 -21.37
N ALA A 86 7.27 -5.08 -21.27
CA ALA A 86 7.04 -4.22 -20.11
C ALA A 86 8.27 -3.37 -19.71
N ALA A 87 9.17 -3.08 -20.67
CA ALA A 87 10.28 -2.16 -20.53
C ALA A 87 9.92 -0.77 -21.06
N MET A 88 10.69 0.26 -20.68
CA MET A 88 10.48 1.63 -21.14
C MET A 88 10.73 1.74 -22.64
N SER A 89 9.74 2.21 -23.42
CA SER A 89 9.92 2.52 -24.83
C SER A 89 10.54 3.91 -25.01
N ALA A 90 11.00 4.21 -26.24
CA ALA A 90 11.45 5.54 -26.62
C ALA A 90 10.29 6.56 -26.80
N TYR A 91 9.03 6.09 -26.77
CA TYR A 91 7.86 6.93 -27.01
C TYR A 91 7.36 7.56 -25.71
N LYS A 92 7.59 8.87 -25.60
CA LYS A 92 7.07 9.69 -24.51
C LYS A 92 5.54 9.65 -24.51
N ALA A 93 4.95 9.45 -23.34
CA ALA A 93 3.51 9.40 -23.19
C ALA A 93 2.90 10.81 -23.36
N HIS A 94 1.87 10.93 -24.19
CA HIS A 94 1.11 12.16 -24.40
C HIS A 94 -0.38 11.87 -24.42
N ASN A 95 -1.22 12.90 -24.30
CA ASN A 95 -2.66 12.71 -24.51
C ASN A 95 -2.93 12.42 -25.99
N VAL A 96 -3.86 11.52 -26.28
CA VAL A 96 -4.39 11.34 -27.65
C VAL A 96 -5.44 12.42 -27.88
N ASN A 97 -5.35 13.11 -29.02
CA ASN A 97 -6.17 14.27 -29.38
C ASN A 97 -6.98 13.99 -30.65
#